data_AF-A0A958P4I4-F1
#
_entry.id   AF-A0A958P4I4-F1
#
_cell.length_a   1.000
_cell.length_b   1.000
_cell.length_c   1.000
_cell.angle_alpha   90.00
_cell.angle_beta   90.00
_cell.angle_gamma   90.00
#
_symmetry.space_group_name_H-M   'P 1'
#
loop_
_entity.id
_entity.type
_entity.pdbx_description
1 polymer ?
#
loop_
_entity_poly.entity_id
_entity_poly.type
_entity_poly.pdbx_seq_one_letter_code
_entity_poly.pdbx_strand_id
1 'polypeptide(L)'
;MKSNIFEITNLIIVMTKKYFCILSFFLFGILSSNAQSNAFLKHIDKLEFAKAEKKLSKKYEKEKDDIELNYAYAKLYNSKEYKGYNPYKANDYIVIAIKVLNDLGNEEKVKYSKKGYTIESLSKIKEECYNLAYNDCKDKNTIDCFKNYILYFTNAPEWKIKAQRAIYDIAFNIAEKINTLDSYQKFINDFNSLKLIDNYFQADDLLKSAWSNVYVLEFANSKDINSIRSYQEYIDKYPKSHLLNDAVSLRNKLAFSEAIRINTIDSYQYFINKYPEAVEKKEAIQK
;
A
#
# COMPACT_ATOMS: atom_id res chain seq x y z
N MET A 1 41.28 18.46 -30.75
CA MET A 1 40.02 18.08 -30.07
C MET A 1 39.59 16.60 -30.23
N LYS A 2 40.24 15.76 -31.07
CA LYS A 2 39.89 14.33 -31.19
C LYS A 2 40.60 13.39 -30.18
N SER A 3 41.68 13.83 -29.54
CA SER A 3 42.47 12.99 -28.61
C SER A 3 41.78 12.76 -27.25
N ASN A 4 41.16 13.80 -26.67
CA ASN A 4 40.50 13.69 -25.35
C ASN A 4 39.23 12.83 -25.37
N ILE A 5 38.54 12.73 -26.50
CA ILE A 5 37.30 11.93 -26.58
C ILE A 5 37.65 10.43 -26.51
N PHE A 6 38.75 10.00 -27.15
CA PHE A 6 39.16 8.60 -27.19
C PHE A 6 39.61 8.09 -25.81
N GLU A 7 40.33 8.90 -25.04
CA GLU A 7 40.73 8.59 -23.66
C GLU A 7 39.54 8.52 -22.71
N ILE A 8 38.56 9.43 -22.83
CA ILE A 8 37.34 9.40 -22.01
C ILE A 8 36.48 8.17 -22.34
N THR A 9 36.34 7.78 -23.61
CA THR A 9 35.62 6.55 -23.98
C THR A 9 36.31 5.29 -23.45
N ASN A 10 37.64 5.22 -23.48
CA ASN A 10 38.36 4.07 -22.92
C ASN A 10 38.26 4.01 -21.39
N LEU A 11 38.26 5.15 -20.70
CA LEU A 11 38.08 5.22 -19.25
C LEU A 11 36.68 4.75 -18.82
N ILE A 12 35.63 5.16 -19.56
CA ILE A 12 34.24 4.72 -19.31
C ILE A 12 34.07 3.22 -19.60
N ILE A 13 34.67 2.69 -20.67
CA ILE A 13 34.62 1.26 -21.00
C ILE A 13 35.37 0.41 -19.96
N VAL A 14 36.51 0.88 -19.45
CA VAL A 14 37.24 0.18 -18.37
C VAL A 14 36.46 0.23 -17.05
N MET A 15 35.83 1.35 -16.72
CA MET A 15 34.99 1.45 -15.52
C MET A 15 33.75 0.54 -15.61
N THR A 16 33.01 0.56 -16.73
CA THR A 16 31.83 -0.30 -16.92
C THR A 16 32.14 -1.80 -16.86
N LYS A 17 33.29 -2.26 -17.40
CA LYS A 17 33.74 -3.66 -17.24
C LYS A 17 34.11 -4.02 -15.80
N LYS A 18 34.72 -3.10 -15.05
CA LYS A 18 35.08 -3.34 -13.64
C LYS A 18 33.83 -3.43 -12.75
N TYR A 19 32.80 -2.63 -13.02
CA TYR A 19 31.51 -2.73 -12.32
C TYR A 19 30.65 -3.92 -12.79
N PHE A 20 30.75 -4.34 -14.05
CA PHE A 20 30.05 -5.55 -14.53
C PHE A 20 30.61 -6.84 -13.91
N CYS A 21 31.93 -6.91 -13.68
CA CYS A 21 32.55 -8.02 -12.94
C CYS A 21 32.28 -7.96 -11.42
N ILE A 22 31.91 -6.80 -10.87
CA ILE A 22 31.51 -6.65 -9.46
C ILE A 22 29.99 -6.90 -9.28
N LEU A 23 29.17 -6.69 -10.31
CA LEU A 23 27.75 -7.03 -10.29
C LEU A 23 27.44 -8.52 -10.56
N SER A 24 28.39 -9.29 -11.11
CA SER A 24 28.23 -10.74 -11.30
C SER A 24 28.74 -11.57 -10.11
N PHE A 25 29.23 -10.95 -9.05
CA PHE A 25 29.79 -11.62 -7.87
C PHE A 25 28.91 -11.55 -6.60
N PHE A 26 27.70 -11.00 -6.70
CA PHE A 26 26.71 -11.01 -5.61
C PHE A 26 25.63 -12.09 -5.75
N LEU A 27 25.89 -13.13 -6.55
CA LEU A 27 24.94 -14.23 -6.79
C LEU A 27 25.42 -15.62 -6.40
N PHE A 28 26.64 -15.80 -5.89
CA PHE A 28 27.09 -17.08 -5.33
C PHE A 28 28.13 -16.84 -4.25
N GLY A 29 27.71 -16.89 -2.99
CA GLY A 29 28.60 -16.51 -1.89
C GLY A 29 28.14 -16.82 -0.48
N ILE A 30 27.31 -17.85 -0.27
CA ILE A 30 27.31 -18.58 1.02
C ILE A 30 27.26 -20.07 0.69
N LEU A 31 28.41 -20.61 0.28
CA LEU A 31 28.64 -22.05 0.33
C LEU A 31 28.97 -22.45 1.76
N SER A 32 28.00 -23.14 2.35
CA SER A 32 28.14 -24.30 3.24
C SER A 32 28.98 -24.13 4.50
N SER A 33 28.29 -23.85 5.61
CA SER A 33 28.55 -24.63 6.82
C SER A 33 28.02 -26.04 6.59
N ASN A 34 28.87 -27.05 6.79
CA ASN A 34 28.50 -28.46 6.74
C ASN A 34 27.55 -28.78 7.91
N ALA A 35 26.27 -28.48 7.76
CA ALA A 35 25.19 -29.13 8.48
C ALA A 35 24.65 -30.24 7.58
N GLN A 36 24.47 -31.42 8.15
CA GLN A 36 23.94 -32.60 7.46
C GLN A 36 22.50 -32.31 7.02
N SER A 37 22.30 -31.64 5.87
CA SER A 37 20.97 -31.23 5.42
C SER A 37 20.11 -32.48 5.26
N ASN A 38 19.00 -32.54 6.00
CA ASN A 38 18.08 -33.67 5.90
C ASN A 38 17.68 -33.93 4.44
N ALA A 39 17.56 -35.21 4.07
CA ALA A 39 17.39 -35.61 2.68
C ALA A 39 16.21 -34.92 1.97
N PHE A 40 15.14 -34.55 2.70
CA PHE A 40 14.01 -33.82 2.14
C PHE A 40 14.34 -32.36 1.80
N LEU A 41 15.10 -31.63 2.63
CA LEU A 41 15.53 -30.26 2.34
C LEU A 41 16.37 -30.21 1.07
N LYS A 42 17.28 -31.19 0.90
CA LYS A 42 18.09 -31.33 -0.31
C LYS A 42 17.25 -31.56 -1.57
N HIS A 43 16.12 -32.27 -1.46
CA HIS A 43 15.20 -32.42 -2.59
C HIS A 43 14.43 -31.14 -2.89
N ILE A 44 14.02 -30.38 -1.86
CA ILE A 44 13.38 -29.07 -2.04
C ILE A 44 14.33 -28.11 -2.76
N ASP A 45 15.58 -28.01 -2.30
CA ASP A 45 16.58 -27.10 -2.88
C ASP A 45 16.96 -27.46 -4.33
N LYS A 46 16.71 -28.72 -4.73
CA LYS A 46 16.89 -29.21 -6.11
C LYS A 46 15.60 -29.17 -6.94
N LEU A 47 14.52 -28.60 -6.42
CA LEU A 47 13.19 -28.57 -7.04
C LEU A 47 12.60 -29.97 -7.30
N GLU A 48 13.08 -31.00 -6.60
CA GLU A 48 12.60 -32.38 -6.66
C GLU A 48 11.39 -32.57 -5.72
N PHE A 49 10.36 -31.73 -5.86
CA PHE A 49 9.29 -31.57 -4.86
C PHE A 49 8.49 -32.84 -4.56
N ALA A 50 8.15 -33.65 -5.57
CA ALA A 50 7.41 -34.90 -5.36
C ALA A 50 8.19 -35.89 -4.47
N LYS A 51 9.53 -35.92 -4.59
CA LYS A 51 10.38 -36.74 -3.72
C LYS A 51 10.47 -36.16 -2.32
N ALA A 52 10.55 -34.83 -2.20
CA ALA A 52 10.52 -34.14 -0.91
C ALA A 52 9.21 -34.44 -0.17
N GLU A 53 8.06 -34.18 -0.80
CA GLU A 53 6.74 -34.41 -0.23
C GLU A 53 6.55 -35.87 0.22
N LYS A 54 6.90 -36.84 -0.63
CA LYS A 54 6.83 -38.27 -0.29
C LYS A 54 7.67 -38.63 0.93
N LYS A 55 8.82 -37.97 1.14
CA LYS A 55 9.68 -38.20 2.31
C LYS A 55 9.13 -37.52 3.56
N LEU A 56 8.58 -36.32 3.42
CA LEU A 56 7.98 -35.56 4.51
C LEU A 56 6.71 -36.25 5.03
N SER A 57 5.84 -36.73 4.15
CA SER A 57 4.56 -37.35 4.53
C SER A 57 4.74 -38.63 5.34
N LYS A 58 5.77 -39.44 5.03
CA LYS A 58 6.09 -40.66 5.79
C LYS A 58 6.48 -40.40 7.25
N LYS A 59 7.00 -39.21 7.58
CA LYS A 59 7.42 -38.85 8.94
C LYS A 59 6.35 -38.12 9.73
N TYR A 60 5.48 -37.37 9.05
CA TYR A 60 4.54 -36.42 9.68
C TYR A 60 3.52 -37.04 10.63
N GLU A 61 3.11 -38.29 10.40
CA GLU A 61 2.11 -38.95 11.25
C GLU A 61 2.59 -39.17 12.69
N LYS A 62 3.91 -39.17 12.95
CA LYS A 62 4.50 -39.49 14.26
C LYS A 62 5.18 -38.31 14.95
N GLU A 63 5.50 -37.24 14.22
CA GLU A 63 6.43 -36.19 14.66
C GLU A 63 5.89 -34.78 14.32
N LYS A 64 4.63 -34.50 14.67
CA LYS A 64 3.94 -33.25 14.27
C LYS A 64 4.60 -31.96 14.78
N ASP A 65 5.31 -32.04 15.90
CA ASP A 65 6.02 -30.91 16.52
C ASP A 65 7.51 -30.87 16.18
N ASP A 66 7.99 -31.74 15.27
CA ASP A 66 9.40 -31.75 14.89
C ASP A 66 9.78 -30.46 14.12
N ILE A 67 10.78 -29.75 14.64
CA ILE A 67 11.21 -28.44 14.13
C ILE A 67 11.71 -28.57 12.69
N GLU A 68 12.50 -29.60 12.38
CA GLU A 68 13.14 -29.78 11.08
C GLU A 68 12.11 -30.14 10.00
N LEU A 69 11.11 -30.93 10.36
CA LEU A 69 10.01 -31.35 9.52
C LEU A 69 9.07 -30.18 9.20
N ASN A 70 8.67 -29.42 10.22
CA ASN A 70 7.85 -28.23 10.05
C ASN A 70 8.58 -27.15 9.22
N TYR A 71 9.87 -26.93 9.47
CA TYR A 71 10.69 -26.03 8.66
C TYR A 71 10.74 -26.46 7.18
N ALA A 72 10.89 -27.76 6.91
CA ALA A 72 10.91 -28.27 5.55
C ALA A 72 9.54 -28.19 4.85
N TYR A 73 8.45 -28.46 5.55
CA TYR A 73 7.11 -28.23 5.00
C TYR A 73 6.88 -26.76 4.68
N ALA A 74 7.31 -25.84 5.56
CA ALA A 74 7.23 -24.41 5.29
C ALA A 74 7.98 -24.08 3.99
N LYS A 75 9.25 -24.49 3.84
CA LYS A 75 10.01 -24.27 2.58
C LYS A 75 9.32 -24.87 1.34
N LEU A 76 8.79 -26.10 1.45
CA LEU A 76 8.10 -26.76 0.34
C LEU A 76 6.87 -25.98 -0.11
N TYR A 77 5.97 -25.66 0.83
CA TYR A 77 4.74 -24.93 0.53
C TYR A 77 4.99 -23.47 0.10
N ASN A 78 6.12 -22.88 0.48
CA ASN A 78 6.51 -21.54 0.07
C ASN A 78 7.23 -21.47 -1.29
N SER A 79 7.52 -22.63 -1.92
CA SER A 79 8.18 -22.70 -3.22
C SER A 79 7.16 -22.48 -4.36
N LYS A 80 7.28 -21.42 -5.16
CA LYS A 80 6.31 -21.09 -6.22
C LYS A 80 6.22 -22.15 -7.31
N GLU A 81 7.29 -22.88 -7.56
CA GLU A 81 7.39 -23.96 -8.55
C GLU A 81 6.74 -25.26 -8.05
N TYR A 82 6.46 -25.36 -6.74
CA TYR A 82 5.79 -26.51 -6.19
C TYR A 82 4.30 -26.46 -6.53
N LYS A 83 3.75 -27.55 -7.09
CA LYS A 83 2.32 -27.64 -7.44
C LYS A 83 1.39 -27.36 -6.26
N GLY A 84 1.81 -27.70 -5.04
CA GLY A 84 1.06 -27.43 -3.82
C GLY A 84 1.34 -26.07 -3.19
N TYR A 85 2.01 -25.15 -3.88
CA TYR A 85 2.35 -23.82 -3.39
C TYR A 85 1.18 -23.16 -2.64
N ASN A 86 1.45 -22.81 -1.39
CA ASN A 86 0.48 -22.20 -0.50
C ASN A 86 1.23 -21.51 0.66
N PRO A 87 1.49 -20.19 0.56
CA PRO A 87 2.23 -19.46 1.59
C PRO A 87 1.48 -19.37 2.93
N TYR A 88 0.15 -19.51 2.94
CA TYR A 88 -0.65 -19.58 4.18
C TYR A 88 -0.37 -20.89 4.92
N LYS A 89 -0.44 -22.01 4.20
CA LYS A 89 -0.11 -23.33 4.76
C LYS A 89 1.36 -23.42 5.17
N ALA A 90 2.27 -22.80 4.42
CA ALA A 90 3.67 -22.68 4.81
C ALA A 90 3.84 -21.94 6.16
N ASN A 91 3.08 -20.86 6.36
CA ASN A 91 3.07 -20.12 7.61
C ASN A 91 2.58 -20.96 8.79
N ASP A 92 1.57 -21.81 8.61
CA ASP A 92 1.08 -22.69 9.69
C ASP A 92 2.21 -23.60 10.22
N TYR A 93 2.98 -24.20 9.30
CA TYR A 93 4.12 -25.04 9.68
C TYR A 93 5.25 -24.24 10.35
N ILE A 94 5.62 -23.08 9.81
CA ILE A 94 6.74 -22.33 10.39
C ILE A 94 6.40 -21.75 11.77
N VAL A 95 5.14 -21.38 12.01
CA VAL A 95 4.67 -20.94 13.34
C VAL A 95 4.81 -22.06 14.37
N ILE A 96 4.47 -23.31 14.00
CA ILE A 96 4.69 -24.47 14.88
C ILE A 96 6.18 -24.62 15.19
N ALA A 97 7.06 -24.60 14.17
CA ALA A 97 8.50 -24.73 14.37
C ALA A 97 9.07 -23.65 15.30
N ILE A 98 8.64 -22.39 15.13
CA ILE A 98 9.07 -21.26 15.98
C ILE A 98 8.59 -21.45 17.41
N LYS A 99 7.33 -21.85 17.59
CA LYS A 99 6.76 -22.10 18.91
C LYS A 99 7.54 -23.18 19.65
N VAL A 100 7.70 -24.36 19.03
CA VAL A 100 8.43 -25.48 19.63
C VAL A 100 9.86 -25.07 19.96
N LEU A 101 10.57 -24.41 19.04
CA LEU A 101 11.94 -23.94 19.28
C LEU A 101 12.01 -22.94 20.45
N ASN A 102 11.03 -22.07 20.62
CA ASN A 102 10.96 -21.13 21.74
C ASN A 102 10.72 -21.84 23.09
N ASP A 103 9.95 -22.91 23.10
CA ASP A 103 9.61 -23.68 24.30
C ASP A 103 10.77 -24.59 24.78
N LEU A 104 11.80 -24.83 23.95
CA LEU A 104 12.96 -25.64 24.31
C LEU A 104 13.87 -24.98 25.37
N GLY A 105 14.55 -25.82 26.15
CA GLY A 105 15.64 -25.41 27.03
C GLY A 105 16.89 -24.92 26.26
N ASN A 106 17.73 -24.12 26.90
CA ASN A 106 18.89 -23.48 26.26
C ASN A 106 19.85 -24.48 25.60
N GLU A 107 20.14 -25.62 26.25
CA GLU A 107 21.02 -26.64 25.69
C GLU A 107 20.47 -27.25 24.40
N GLU A 108 19.15 -27.48 24.33
CA GLU A 108 18.49 -28.02 23.15
C GLU A 108 18.43 -27.00 22.01
N LYS A 109 18.15 -25.73 22.33
CA LYS A 109 18.24 -24.62 21.36
C LYS A 109 19.62 -24.55 20.71
N VAL A 110 20.70 -24.75 21.47
CA VAL A 110 22.08 -24.80 20.93
C VAL A 110 22.26 -25.98 19.98
N LYS A 111 21.67 -27.16 20.27
CA LYS A 111 21.71 -28.32 19.36
C LYS A 111 21.04 -28.01 18.01
N TYR A 112 19.88 -27.35 18.02
CA TYR A 112 19.17 -26.96 16.79
C TYR A 112 19.89 -25.83 16.05
N SER A 113 20.44 -24.85 16.77
CA SER A 113 21.24 -23.76 16.20
C SER A 113 22.46 -24.29 15.43
N LYS A 114 23.17 -25.29 15.97
CA LYS A 114 24.29 -25.97 15.27
C LYS A 114 23.87 -26.65 13.97
N LYS A 115 22.60 -27.04 13.84
CA LYS A 115 22.02 -27.61 12.62
C LYS A 115 21.47 -26.55 11.65
N GLY A 116 21.52 -25.26 12.02
CA GLY A 116 21.03 -24.15 11.21
C GLY A 116 19.59 -23.73 11.51
N TYR A 117 18.94 -24.29 12.53
CA TYR A 117 17.58 -23.92 12.94
C TYR A 117 17.64 -22.95 14.13
N THR A 118 17.68 -21.66 13.82
CA THR A 118 17.61 -20.56 14.79
C THR A 118 16.28 -19.83 14.67
N ILE A 119 15.86 -19.15 15.75
CA ILE A 119 14.66 -18.29 15.70
C ILE A 119 14.73 -17.28 14.56
N GLU A 120 15.91 -16.73 14.29
CA GLU A 120 16.14 -15.84 13.16
C GLU A 120 15.89 -16.53 11.81
N SER A 121 16.50 -17.70 11.57
CA SER A 121 16.33 -18.45 10.32
C SER A 121 14.88 -18.87 10.06
N LEU A 122 14.14 -19.25 11.11
CA LEU A 122 12.74 -19.62 11.02
C LEU A 122 11.86 -18.38 10.82
N SER A 123 12.17 -17.26 11.50
CA SER A 123 11.47 -16.00 11.32
C SER A 123 11.64 -15.45 9.90
N LYS A 124 12.79 -15.67 9.27
CA LYS A 124 13.00 -15.32 7.86
C LYS A 124 12.01 -16.05 6.93
N ILE A 125 11.82 -17.35 7.11
CA ILE A 125 10.82 -18.12 6.34
C ILE A 125 9.40 -17.60 6.60
N LYS A 126 9.07 -17.25 7.85
CA LYS A 126 7.79 -16.63 8.20
C LYS A 126 7.56 -15.31 7.45
N GLU A 127 8.55 -14.42 7.44
CA GLU A 127 8.49 -13.17 6.68
C GLU A 127 8.37 -13.41 5.17
N GLU A 128 9.03 -14.43 4.62
CA GLU A 128 8.87 -14.82 3.23
C GLU A 128 7.43 -15.29 2.94
N CYS A 129 6.78 -16.03 3.86
CA CYS A 129 5.38 -16.43 3.71
C CYS A 129 4.46 -15.20 3.64
N TYR A 130 4.67 -14.22 4.53
CA TYR A 130 3.90 -12.97 4.53
C TYR A 130 4.06 -12.21 3.21
N ASN A 131 5.29 -12.06 2.73
CA ASN A 131 5.60 -11.38 1.48
C ASN A 131 4.97 -12.08 0.27
N LEU A 132 5.09 -13.40 0.20
CA LEU A 132 4.57 -14.19 -0.91
C LEU A 132 3.04 -14.13 -0.99
N ALA A 133 2.34 -14.37 0.13
CA ALA A 133 0.89 -14.23 0.18
C ALA A 133 0.42 -12.79 -0.14
N TYR A 134 1.19 -11.77 0.26
CA TYR A 134 0.88 -10.38 -0.07
C TYR A 134 1.02 -10.11 -1.56
N ASN A 135 2.10 -10.61 -2.19
CA ASN A 135 2.31 -10.47 -3.62
C ASN A 135 1.24 -11.23 -4.44
N ASP A 136 0.82 -12.41 -4.00
CA ASP A 136 -0.30 -13.12 -4.64
C ASP A 136 -1.59 -12.29 -4.59
N CYS A 137 -1.84 -11.55 -3.49
CA CYS A 137 -2.95 -10.62 -3.43
C CYS A 137 -2.77 -9.37 -4.30
N LYS A 138 -1.54 -8.87 -4.45
CA LYS A 138 -1.24 -7.79 -5.42
C LYS A 138 -1.51 -8.24 -6.85
N ASP A 139 -1.11 -9.45 -7.21
CA ASP A 139 -1.33 -10.01 -8.55
C ASP A 139 -2.82 -10.20 -8.84
N LYS A 140 -3.61 -10.63 -7.83
CA LYS A 140 -5.07 -10.70 -7.93
C LYS A 140 -5.74 -9.33 -7.96
N ASN A 141 -5.13 -8.33 -7.31
CA ASN A 141 -5.59 -6.94 -7.25
C ASN A 141 -7.06 -6.79 -6.81
N THR A 142 -7.48 -7.50 -5.76
CA THR A 142 -8.85 -7.45 -5.22
C THR A 142 -8.85 -7.10 -3.74
N ILE A 143 -9.85 -6.31 -3.34
CA ILE A 143 -10.06 -5.93 -1.93
C ILE A 143 -10.25 -7.18 -1.05
N ASP A 144 -11.01 -8.17 -1.51
CA ASP A 144 -11.31 -9.38 -0.73
C ASP A 144 -10.06 -10.24 -0.46
N CYS A 145 -9.10 -10.28 -1.39
CA CYS A 145 -7.83 -10.98 -1.12
C CYS A 145 -7.09 -10.35 0.05
N PHE A 146 -6.93 -9.03 0.05
CA PHE A 146 -6.25 -8.32 1.13
C PHE A 146 -7.03 -8.36 2.46
N LYS A 147 -8.36 -8.34 2.43
CA LYS A 147 -9.17 -8.57 3.65
C LYS A 147 -8.89 -9.95 4.24
N ASN A 148 -8.92 -10.99 3.43
CA ASN A 148 -8.62 -12.36 3.88
C ASN A 148 -7.17 -12.48 4.39
N TYR A 149 -6.22 -11.81 3.73
CA TYR A 149 -4.83 -11.71 4.19
C TYR A 149 -4.73 -11.11 5.60
N ILE A 150 -5.36 -9.97 5.84
CA ILE A 150 -5.34 -9.25 7.15
C ILE A 150 -5.96 -10.12 8.25
N LEU A 151 -7.05 -10.83 7.93
CA LEU A 151 -7.74 -11.72 8.87
C LEU A 151 -6.90 -12.95 9.24
N TYR A 152 -6.18 -13.52 8.27
CA TYR A 152 -5.35 -14.70 8.49
C TYR A 152 -4.08 -14.38 9.27
N PHE A 153 -3.30 -13.39 8.83
CA PHE A 153 -2.00 -13.06 9.42
C PHE A 153 -2.12 -12.13 10.62
N THR A 154 -2.71 -12.62 11.70
CA THR A 154 -2.97 -11.83 12.92
C THR A 154 -1.72 -11.23 13.55
N ASN A 155 -0.59 -11.96 13.50
CA ASN A 155 0.70 -11.60 14.10
C ASN A 155 1.72 -11.03 13.08
N ALA A 156 1.26 -10.16 12.17
CA ALA A 156 2.08 -9.52 11.14
C ALA A 156 1.73 -8.02 10.99
N PRO A 157 1.96 -7.18 12.01
CA PRO A 157 1.43 -5.81 12.05
C PRO A 157 1.84 -4.95 10.85
N GLU A 158 3.11 -4.98 10.46
CA GLU A 158 3.62 -4.21 9.31
C GLU A 158 3.00 -4.67 7.98
N TRP A 159 2.81 -5.98 7.81
CA TRP A 159 2.19 -6.53 6.61
C TRP A 159 0.69 -6.27 6.54
N LYS A 160 -0.02 -6.32 7.68
CA LYS A 160 -1.42 -5.92 7.76
C LYS A 160 -1.59 -4.45 7.34
N ILE A 161 -0.68 -3.58 7.78
CA ILE A 161 -0.62 -2.18 7.37
C ILE A 161 -0.46 -2.06 5.84
N LYS A 162 0.48 -2.80 5.24
CA LYS A 162 0.66 -2.80 3.77
C LYS A 162 -0.60 -3.30 3.04
N ALA A 163 -1.25 -4.35 3.53
CA ALA A 163 -2.49 -4.89 2.97
C ALA A 163 -3.65 -3.89 3.09
N GLN A 164 -3.77 -3.20 4.22
CA GLN A 164 -4.77 -2.16 4.41
C GLN A 164 -4.56 -1.00 3.44
N ARG A 165 -3.30 -0.60 3.22
CA ARG A 165 -2.96 0.42 2.22
C ARG A 165 -3.41 0.01 0.83
N ALA A 166 -3.11 -1.23 0.42
CA ALA A 166 -3.51 -1.76 -0.88
C ALA A 166 -5.04 -1.76 -1.07
N ILE A 167 -5.81 -2.06 -0.03
CA ILE A 167 -7.29 -1.94 -0.08
C ILE A 167 -7.71 -0.50 -0.41
N TYR A 168 -7.12 0.49 0.26
CA TYR A 168 -7.43 1.90 0.01
C TYR A 168 -6.97 2.37 -1.37
N ASP A 169 -5.79 1.96 -1.83
CA ASP A 169 -5.32 2.29 -3.18
C ASP A 169 -6.29 1.72 -4.24
N ILE A 170 -6.74 0.46 -4.11
CA ILE A 170 -7.73 -0.15 -5.02
C ILE A 170 -9.06 0.62 -4.97
N ALA A 171 -9.58 0.89 -3.78
CA ALA A 171 -10.86 1.58 -3.63
C ALA A 171 -10.82 3.01 -4.19
N PHE A 172 -9.71 3.72 -4.00
CA PHE A 172 -9.50 5.05 -4.56
C PHE A 172 -9.40 5.00 -6.10
N ASN A 173 -8.63 4.07 -6.65
CA ASN A 173 -8.53 3.88 -8.11
C ASN A 173 -9.90 3.59 -8.76
N ILE A 174 -10.77 2.83 -8.07
CA ILE A 174 -12.15 2.61 -8.51
C ILE A 174 -12.92 3.94 -8.52
N ALA A 175 -12.79 4.74 -7.47
CA ALA A 175 -13.43 6.05 -7.39
C ALA A 175 -12.95 7.01 -8.47
N GLU A 176 -11.65 7.04 -8.77
CA GLU A 176 -11.06 7.83 -9.86
C GLU A 176 -11.52 7.38 -11.24
N LYS A 177 -11.65 6.06 -11.45
CA LYS A 177 -12.14 5.53 -12.73
C LYS A 177 -13.60 5.89 -12.98
N ILE A 178 -14.43 5.90 -11.93
CA ILE A 178 -15.85 6.27 -12.03
C ILE A 178 -15.99 7.81 -12.10
N ASN A 179 -15.17 8.53 -11.33
CA ASN A 179 -15.07 9.99 -11.29
C ASN A 179 -16.42 10.71 -11.05
N THR A 180 -17.15 10.27 -10.03
CA THR A 180 -18.43 10.87 -9.64
C THR A 180 -18.42 11.29 -8.17
N LEU A 181 -19.33 12.19 -7.80
CA LEU A 181 -19.52 12.57 -6.41
C LEU A 181 -19.78 11.34 -5.53
N ASP A 182 -20.68 10.46 -5.96
CA ASP A 182 -21.05 9.25 -5.24
C ASP A 182 -19.87 8.28 -5.09
N SER A 183 -19.03 8.11 -6.11
CA SER A 183 -17.90 7.19 -6.03
C SER A 183 -16.83 7.67 -5.05
N TYR A 184 -16.55 8.98 -5.00
CA TYR A 184 -15.62 9.54 -4.01
C TYR A 184 -16.22 9.56 -2.60
N GLN A 185 -17.51 9.88 -2.44
CA GLN A 185 -18.19 9.80 -1.14
C GLN A 185 -18.20 8.36 -0.61
N LYS A 186 -18.46 7.37 -1.47
CA LYS A 186 -18.36 5.97 -1.11
C LYS A 186 -16.96 5.63 -0.60
N PHE A 187 -15.91 6.03 -1.32
CA PHE A 187 -14.53 5.84 -0.86
C PHE A 187 -14.27 6.49 0.51
N ILE A 188 -14.70 7.74 0.71
CA ILE A 188 -14.52 8.46 1.98
C ILE A 188 -15.23 7.73 3.15
N ASN A 189 -16.44 7.24 2.91
CA ASN A 189 -17.22 6.51 3.92
C ASN A 189 -16.61 5.13 4.22
N ASP A 190 -16.18 4.42 3.18
CA ASP A 190 -15.49 3.14 3.29
C ASP A 190 -14.14 3.30 4.01
N PHE A 191 -13.43 4.40 3.77
CA PHE A 191 -12.17 4.71 4.44
C PHE A 191 -12.33 4.83 5.96
N ASN A 192 -13.42 5.48 6.40
CA ASN A 192 -13.71 5.66 7.82
C ASN A 192 -14.25 4.37 8.49
N SER A 193 -14.96 3.52 7.74
CA SER A 193 -15.59 2.30 8.26
C SER A 193 -14.71 1.04 8.15
N LEU A 194 -13.84 0.96 7.15
CA LEU A 194 -12.91 -0.16 6.91
C LEU A 194 -11.59 -0.02 7.65
N LYS A 195 -11.55 0.76 8.73
CA LYS A 195 -10.37 0.86 9.59
C LYS A 195 -10.18 -0.44 10.36
N LEU A 196 -9.56 -1.43 9.72
CA LEU A 196 -9.28 -2.75 10.31
C LEU A 196 -8.07 -2.71 11.28
N ILE A 197 -7.34 -1.60 11.32
CA ILE A 197 -6.16 -1.39 12.16
C ILE A 197 -6.27 -0.02 12.83
N ASP A 198 -6.28 -0.03 14.16
CA ASP A 198 -6.33 1.19 14.95
C ASP A 198 -5.09 2.07 14.72
N ASN A 199 -5.27 3.40 14.79
CA ASN A 199 -4.20 4.41 14.64
C ASN A 199 -3.42 4.37 13.31
N TYR A 200 -4.00 3.82 12.24
CA TYR A 200 -3.40 3.83 10.92
C TYR A 200 -3.49 5.22 10.24
N PHE A 201 -2.38 5.96 10.24
CA PHE A 201 -2.25 7.35 9.79
C PHE A 201 -1.82 7.51 8.30
N GLN A 202 -1.41 6.42 7.64
CA GLN A 202 -0.69 6.48 6.35
C GLN A 202 -1.59 6.64 5.12
N ALA A 203 -2.91 6.79 5.28
CA ALA A 203 -3.83 6.92 4.15
C ALA A 203 -4.50 8.30 4.03
N ASP A 204 -4.01 9.27 4.82
CA ASP A 204 -4.44 10.66 4.81
C ASP A 204 -4.38 11.31 3.43
N ASP A 205 -3.39 10.98 2.61
CA ASP A 205 -3.22 11.63 1.31
C ASP A 205 -4.26 11.17 0.27
N LEU A 206 -4.72 9.92 0.33
CA LEU A 206 -5.84 9.46 -0.50
C LEU A 206 -7.15 10.11 -0.05
N LEU A 207 -7.35 10.23 1.27
CA LEU A 207 -8.54 10.88 1.81
C LEU A 207 -8.59 12.37 1.41
N LYS A 208 -7.46 13.08 1.52
CA LYS A 208 -7.31 14.46 1.03
C LYS A 208 -7.59 14.54 -0.48
N SER A 209 -7.06 13.61 -1.27
CA SER A 209 -7.26 13.57 -2.72
C SER A 209 -8.73 13.32 -3.08
N ALA A 210 -9.41 12.43 -2.37
CA ALA A 210 -10.85 12.19 -2.56
C ALA A 210 -11.67 13.44 -2.24
N TRP A 211 -11.40 14.12 -1.12
CA TRP A 211 -12.06 15.40 -0.81
C TRP A 211 -11.78 16.48 -1.85
N SER A 212 -10.54 16.57 -2.34
CA SER A 212 -10.18 17.49 -3.42
C SER A 212 -11.03 17.26 -4.67
N ASN A 213 -11.22 15.99 -5.08
CA ASN A 213 -12.07 15.65 -6.22
C ASN A 213 -13.55 15.98 -5.96
N VAL A 214 -14.06 15.73 -4.75
CA VAL A 214 -15.41 16.15 -4.34
C VAL A 214 -15.58 17.67 -4.51
N TYR A 215 -14.61 18.46 -4.04
CA TYR A 215 -14.66 19.91 -4.17
C TYR A 215 -14.67 20.36 -5.63
N VAL A 216 -13.84 19.76 -6.48
CA VAL A 216 -13.78 20.09 -7.91
C VAL A 216 -15.11 19.80 -8.60
N LEU A 217 -15.72 18.63 -8.35
CA LEU A 217 -16.99 18.24 -8.96
C LEU A 217 -18.15 19.14 -8.50
N GLU A 218 -18.23 19.43 -7.21
CA GLU A 218 -19.29 20.27 -6.63
C GLU A 218 -19.15 21.74 -7.04
N PHE A 219 -17.91 22.23 -7.18
CA PHE A 219 -17.66 23.56 -7.71
C PHE A 219 -18.00 23.65 -9.20
N ALA A 220 -17.69 22.62 -9.99
CA ALA A 220 -18.11 22.55 -11.39
C ALA A 220 -19.64 22.63 -11.52
N ASN A 221 -20.38 21.83 -10.74
CA ASN A 221 -21.85 21.91 -10.70
C ASN A 221 -22.34 23.32 -10.29
N SER A 222 -21.69 23.95 -9.31
CA SER A 222 -22.03 25.32 -8.89
C SER A 222 -21.82 26.35 -10.01
N LYS A 223 -20.76 26.17 -10.82
CA LYS A 223 -20.48 26.98 -12.02
C LYS A 223 -21.47 26.73 -13.15
N ASP A 224 -21.95 25.50 -13.31
CA ASP A 224 -22.95 25.17 -14.33
C ASP A 224 -24.31 25.79 -13.99
N ILE A 225 -24.70 25.77 -12.70
CA ILE A 225 -25.91 26.46 -12.22
C ILE A 225 -25.74 27.99 -12.26
N ASN A 226 -24.52 28.48 -11.99
CA ASN A 226 -24.10 29.88 -12.05
C ASN A 226 -25.05 30.86 -11.34
N SER A 227 -25.37 30.60 -10.08
CA SER A 227 -26.25 31.47 -9.28
C SER A 227 -25.58 31.88 -7.98
N ILE A 228 -25.99 33.03 -7.44
CA ILE A 228 -25.55 33.48 -6.11
C ILE A 228 -25.81 32.38 -5.06
N ARG A 229 -26.96 31.71 -5.17
CA ARG A 229 -27.37 30.62 -4.28
C ARG A 229 -26.45 29.40 -4.39
N SER A 230 -26.17 28.91 -5.60
CA SER A 230 -25.34 27.71 -5.78
C SER A 230 -23.91 27.91 -5.27
N TYR A 231 -23.31 29.08 -5.53
CA TYR A 231 -21.99 29.38 -4.97
C TYR A 231 -22.04 29.55 -3.44
N GLN A 232 -23.11 30.12 -2.88
CA GLN A 232 -23.27 30.23 -1.42
C GLN A 232 -23.38 28.85 -0.77
N GLU A 233 -24.19 27.94 -1.33
CA GLU A 233 -24.34 26.57 -0.84
C GLU A 233 -23.00 25.81 -0.87
N TYR A 234 -22.19 26.01 -1.92
CA TYR A 234 -20.84 25.46 -2.00
C TYR A 234 -19.91 26.00 -0.91
N ILE A 235 -19.90 27.32 -0.71
CA ILE A 235 -19.07 28.00 0.31
C ILE A 235 -19.41 27.47 1.70
N ASP A 236 -20.70 27.31 2.00
CA ASP A 236 -21.19 26.87 3.30
C ASP A 236 -20.87 25.38 3.54
N LYS A 237 -21.02 24.53 2.50
CA LYS A 237 -20.77 23.09 2.58
C LYS A 237 -19.29 22.74 2.61
N TYR A 238 -18.44 23.54 1.96
CA TYR A 238 -17.01 23.23 1.76
C TYR A 238 -16.05 24.35 2.19
N PRO A 239 -16.06 24.75 3.48
CA PRO A 239 -15.23 25.85 3.98
C PRO A 239 -13.72 25.55 3.98
N LYS A 240 -13.32 24.28 3.76
CA LYS A 240 -11.91 23.86 3.66
C LYS A 240 -11.47 23.62 2.21
N SER A 241 -12.35 23.90 1.24
CA SER A 241 -12.01 23.71 -0.15
C SER A 241 -10.91 24.66 -0.60
N HIS A 242 -9.98 24.15 -1.40
CA HIS A 242 -8.98 24.99 -2.08
C HIS A 242 -9.61 25.95 -3.11
N LEU A 243 -10.88 25.74 -3.47
CA LEU A 243 -11.65 26.58 -4.42
C LEU A 243 -12.61 27.55 -3.70
N LEU A 244 -12.55 27.65 -2.37
CA LEU A 244 -13.43 28.51 -1.58
C LEU A 244 -13.42 29.96 -2.07
N ASN A 245 -12.23 30.51 -2.28
CA ASN A 245 -12.06 31.91 -2.68
C ASN A 245 -12.61 32.18 -4.10
N ASP A 246 -12.48 31.21 -5.00
CA ASP A 246 -13.04 31.32 -6.36
C ASP A 246 -14.56 31.35 -6.32
N ALA A 247 -15.19 30.49 -5.50
CA ALA A 247 -16.64 30.50 -5.30
C ALA A 247 -17.12 31.82 -4.68
N VAL A 248 -16.40 32.34 -3.68
CA VAL A 248 -16.69 33.65 -3.07
C VAL A 248 -16.62 34.76 -4.12
N SER A 249 -15.58 34.77 -4.96
CA SER A 249 -15.40 35.78 -6.01
C SER A 249 -16.53 35.72 -7.04
N LEU A 250 -16.88 34.54 -7.55
CA LEU A 250 -17.95 34.37 -8.54
C LEU A 250 -19.31 34.77 -7.97
N ARG A 251 -19.61 34.38 -6.73
CA ARG A 251 -20.83 34.82 -6.02
C ARG A 251 -20.92 36.34 -5.94
N ASN A 252 -19.84 37.00 -5.51
CA ASN A 252 -19.81 38.45 -5.33
C ASN A 252 -19.96 39.18 -6.68
N LYS A 253 -19.30 38.72 -7.74
CA LYS A 253 -19.45 39.26 -9.10
C LYS A 253 -20.89 39.19 -9.59
N LEU A 254 -21.57 38.06 -9.39
CA LEU A 254 -22.98 37.91 -9.76
C LEU A 254 -23.88 38.84 -8.95
N ALA A 255 -23.68 38.91 -7.64
CA ALA A 255 -24.46 39.79 -6.77
C ALA A 255 -24.28 41.28 -7.12
N PHE A 256 -23.05 41.69 -7.45
CA PHE A 256 -22.80 43.05 -7.90
C PHE A 256 -23.42 43.33 -9.27
N SER A 257 -23.33 42.37 -10.21
CA SER A 257 -23.98 42.48 -11.52
C SER A 257 -25.50 42.62 -11.39
N GLU A 258 -26.11 41.93 -10.42
CA GLU A 258 -27.53 42.08 -10.12
C GLU A 258 -27.86 43.48 -9.56
N ALA A 259 -27.03 44.02 -8.66
CA ALA A 259 -27.18 45.39 -8.17
C ALA A 259 -27.05 46.42 -9.31
N ILE A 260 -26.08 46.26 -10.22
CA ILE A 260 -25.94 47.09 -11.43
C ILE A 260 -27.21 47.03 -12.29
N ARG A 261 -27.79 45.83 -12.47
CA ARG A 261 -28.99 45.65 -13.28
C ARG A 261 -30.21 46.32 -12.66
N ILE A 262 -30.35 46.28 -11.33
CA ILE A 262 -31.45 46.93 -10.61
C ILE A 262 -31.24 48.45 -10.57
N ASN A 263 -29.99 48.88 -10.42
CA ASN A 263 -29.52 50.26 -10.47
C ASN A 263 -30.25 51.21 -9.50
N THR A 264 -30.44 50.78 -8.26
CA THR A 264 -30.97 51.62 -7.17
C THR A 264 -29.97 51.72 -6.03
N ILE A 265 -29.98 52.84 -5.31
CA ILE A 265 -29.19 53.04 -4.09
C ILE A 265 -29.38 51.86 -3.13
N ASP A 266 -30.63 51.42 -2.92
CA ASP A 266 -30.96 50.30 -2.05
C ASP A 266 -30.30 48.98 -2.51
N SER A 267 -30.23 48.72 -3.83
CA SER A 267 -29.59 47.51 -4.36
C SER A 267 -28.07 47.50 -4.17
N TYR A 268 -27.41 48.65 -4.33
CA TYR A 268 -25.97 48.78 -4.06
C TYR A 268 -25.68 48.70 -2.56
N GLN A 269 -26.48 49.36 -1.72
CA GLN A 269 -26.39 49.25 -0.27
C GLN A 269 -26.59 47.81 0.21
N TYR A 270 -27.57 47.09 -0.34
CA TYR A 270 -27.78 45.68 -0.05
C TYR A 270 -26.55 44.84 -0.37
N PHE A 271 -25.95 45.02 -1.55
CA PHE A 271 -24.73 44.33 -1.94
C PHE A 271 -23.57 44.63 -0.96
N ILE A 272 -23.33 45.91 -0.66
CA ILE A 272 -22.26 46.36 0.25
C ILE A 272 -22.42 45.74 1.64
N ASN A 273 -23.65 45.74 2.16
CA ASN A 273 -23.94 45.22 3.49
C ASN A 273 -23.83 43.70 3.57
N LYS A 274 -24.27 43.01 2.51
CA LYS A 274 -24.27 41.54 2.48
C LYS A 274 -22.91 40.93 2.16
N TYR A 275 -22.09 41.63 1.37
CA TYR A 275 -20.77 41.16 0.95
C TYR A 275 -19.69 42.20 1.28
N PRO A 276 -19.44 42.46 2.58
CA PRO A 276 -18.57 43.57 3.02
C PRO A 276 -17.10 43.41 2.61
N GLU A 277 -16.66 42.20 2.31
CA GLU A 277 -15.31 41.85 1.86
C GLU A 277 -15.21 41.67 0.33
N ALA A 278 -16.27 41.98 -0.42
CA ALA A 278 -16.24 41.88 -1.87
C ALA A 278 -15.26 42.90 -2.48
N VAL A 279 -14.51 42.48 -3.51
CA VAL A 279 -13.59 43.37 -4.25
C VAL A 279 -14.36 44.51 -4.90
N GLU A 280 -15.57 44.23 -5.36
CA GLU A 280 -16.48 45.15 -6.04
C GLU A 280 -17.09 46.21 -5.11
N LYS A 281 -16.93 46.08 -3.78
CA LYS A 281 -17.49 47.02 -2.80
C LYS A 281 -17.10 48.47 -3.06
N LYS A 282 -15.83 48.71 -3.46
CA LYS A 282 -15.35 50.08 -3.75
C LYS A 282 -16.10 50.70 -4.93
N GLU A 283 -16.42 49.90 -5.94
CA GLU A 283 -17.19 50.37 -7.11
C GLU A 283 -18.65 50.58 -6.73
N ALA A 284 -19.24 49.66 -5.95
CA ALA A 284 -20.62 49.80 -5.47
C ALA A 284 -20.86 51.08 -4.65
N ILE A 285 -19.87 51.55 -3.89
CA ILE A 285 -19.95 52.81 -3.12
C ILE A 285 -20.03 54.05 -4.03
N GLN A 286 -19.55 53.95 -5.27
CA GLN A 286 -19.51 55.07 -6.22
C GLN A 286 -20.78 55.18 -7.07
N LYS A 287 -21.70 54.21 -6.98
CA LYS A 287 -22.96 54.15 -7.74
C LYS A 287 -24.10 54.77 -6.94
#